data_AF-A0A418GD59-F1
#
_entry.id   AF-A0A418GD59-F1
#
_cell.length_a   1.000
_cell.length_b   1.000
_cell.length_c   1.000
_cell.angle_alpha   90.00
_cell.angle_beta   90.00
_cell.angle_gamma   90.00
#
_symmetry.space_group_name_H-M   'P 1'
#
loop_
_entity.id
_entity.type
_entity.pdbx_description
1 polymer ?
#
loop_
_entity_poly.entity_id
_entity_poly.type
_entity_poly.pdbx_seq_one_letter_code
_entity_poly.pdbx_strand_id
1 'polypeptide(L)'
;MGTIQKIRTDVNVLHAAIHRIEWLFETFSSVCLSFSGGKDSTVLLHLTADVARRKKRRFSVLFIDWEAQYQCTIAHILKMREMYRDVTETFYWVALPLTTVNGVSQFQPEWICWEPGVEWVRQPPDDAITDMSYFPFYRYAMTFEEFVPAFSS
;
A
#
# COMPACT_ATOMS: atom_id res chain seq x y z
N MET A 1 12.92 -38.55 13.76
CA MET A 1 12.67 -37.11 13.46
C MET A 1 13.78 -36.62 12.56
N GLY A 2 13.48 -36.22 11.32
CA GLY A 2 14.50 -35.72 10.40
C GLY A 2 14.89 -34.28 10.74
N THR A 3 16.18 -34.03 10.94
CA THR A 3 16.71 -32.68 11.17
C THR A 3 16.71 -31.94 9.83
N ILE A 4 15.91 -30.88 9.70
CA ILE A 4 15.95 -30.03 8.49
C ILE A 4 17.30 -29.29 8.50
N GLN A 5 18.14 -29.56 7.51
CA GLN A 5 19.44 -28.89 7.35
C GLN A 5 19.22 -27.44 6.92
N LYS A 6 19.65 -26.48 7.75
CA LYS A 6 19.60 -25.06 7.40
C LYS A 6 20.79 -24.70 6.51
N ILE A 7 20.52 -24.15 5.33
CA ILE A 7 21.54 -23.55 4.47
C ILE A 7 21.80 -22.14 5.00
N ARG A 8 23.04 -21.86 5.43
CA ARG A 8 23.45 -20.51 5.84
C ARG A 8 23.98 -19.77 4.62
N THR A 9 23.54 -18.53 4.48
CA THR A 9 24.13 -17.58 3.52
C THR A 9 25.02 -16.62 4.29
N ASP A 10 26.04 -16.05 3.64
CA ASP A 10 26.95 -15.07 4.25
C ASP A 10 26.35 -13.65 4.32
N VAL A 11 25.04 -13.51 4.05
CA VAL A 11 24.33 -12.23 4.04
C VAL A 11 23.20 -12.23 5.07
N ASN A 12 23.08 -11.16 5.84
CA ASN A 12 21.94 -10.99 6.75
C ASN A 12 20.70 -10.50 5.98
N VAL A 13 19.52 -10.68 6.57
CA VAL A 13 18.23 -10.36 5.95
C VAL A 13 18.07 -8.87 5.60
N LEU A 14 18.65 -7.98 6.42
CA LEU A 14 18.60 -6.54 6.21
C LEU A 14 19.42 -6.12 4.98
N HIS A 15 20.66 -6.60 4.88
CA HIS A 15 21.52 -6.35 3.73
C HIS A 15 20.90 -6.92 2.45
N ALA A 16 20.37 -8.14 2.51
CA ALA A 16 19.68 -8.74 1.37
C ALA A 16 18.44 -7.94 0.94
N ALA A 17 17.69 -7.37 1.88
CA ALA A 17 16.54 -6.52 1.57
C ALA A 17 16.97 -5.20 0.91
N ILE A 18 17.96 -4.51 1.48
CA ILE A 18 18.51 -3.26 0.93
C ILE A 18 19.04 -3.49 -0.49
N HIS A 19 19.81 -4.55 -0.72
CA HIS A 19 20.35 -4.87 -2.04
C HIS A 19 19.24 -5.09 -3.08
N ARG A 20 18.14 -5.76 -2.72
CA ARG A 20 16.98 -5.91 -3.62
C ARG A 20 16.33 -4.58 -3.95
N ILE A 21 16.20 -3.69 -2.97
CA ILE A 21 15.63 -2.35 -3.17
C ILE A 21 16.55 -1.51 -4.07
N GLU A 22 17.86 -1.54 -3.82
CA GLU A 22 18.85 -0.85 -4.67
C GLU A 22 18.78 -1.33 -6.11
N TRP A 23 18.69 -2.64 -6.32
CA TRP A 23 18.51 -3.24 -7.65
C TRP A 23 17.23 -2.76 -8.34
N LEU A 24 16.11 -2.64 -7.61
CA LEU A 24 14.86 -2.08 -8.16
C LEU A 24 15.07 -0.64 -8.66
N PHE A 25 15.75 0.20 -7.87
CA PHE A 25 16.11 1.57 -8.25
C PHE A 25 17.25 1.67 -9.28
N GLU A 26 17.90 0.58 -9.65
CA GLU A 26 18.86 0.58 -10.78
C GLU A 26 18.20 0.09 -12.06
N THR A 27 17.21 -0.78 -11.93
CA THR A 27 16.57 -1.47 -13.05
C THR A 27 15.38 -0.71 -13.61
N PHE A 28 14.55 -0.11 -12.74
CA PHE A 28 13.27 0.47 -13.15
C PHE A 28 13.29 2.00 -13.05
N SER A 29 12.72 2.67 -14.06
CA SER A 29 12.56 4.13 -14.10
C SER A 29 11.50 4.65 -13.11
N SER A 30 10.56 3.80 -12.72
CA SER A 30 9.55 4.07 -11.71
C SER A 30 9.48 2.91 -10.72
N VAL A 31 9.34 3.23 -9.43
CA VAL A 31 9.16 2.27 -8.34
C VAL A 31 7.94 2.70 -7.56
N CYS A 32 7.03 1.77 -7.30
CA CYS A 32 5.85 2.01 -6.46
C CYS A 32 5.85 1.01 -5.29
N LEU A 33 5.65 1.51 -4.08
CA LEU A 33 5.53 0.72 -2.88
C LEU A 33 4.07 0.59 -2.46
N SER A 34 3.55 -0.63 -2.38
CA SER A 34 2.28 -0.90 -1.72
C SER A 34 2.47 -0.84 -0.20
N PHE A 35 1.79 0.09 0.45
CA PHE A 35 1.93 0.39 1.87
C PHE A 35 0.62 0.18 2.61
N SER A 36 0.58 -0.77 3.54
CA SER A 36 -0.63 -1.13 4.29
C SER A 36 -0.77 -0.46 5.67
N GLY A 37 0.25 0.29 6.11
CA GLY A 37 0.32 0.81 7.49
C GLY A 37 0.70 -0.24 8.55
N GLY A 38 0.90 -1.50 8.17
CA GLY A 38 1.35 -2.56 9.07
C GLY A 38 2.86 -2.53 9.34
N LYS A 39 3.34 -3.36 10.28
CA LYS A 39 4.77 -3.39 10.66
C LYS A 39 5.72 -3.66 9.50
N ASP A 40 5.41 -4.64 8.64
CA ASP A 40 6.33 -5.09 7.58
C ASP A 40 6.42 -4.07 6.46
N SER A 41 5.27 -3.53 6.03
CA SER A 41 5.21 -2.48 5.01
C SER A 41 5.79 -1.16 5.52
N THR A 42 5.72 -0.88 6.83
CA THR A 42 6.38 0.27 7.46
C THR A 42 7.90 0.12 7.43
N VAL A 43 8.45 -1.04 7.82
CA VAL A 43 9.89 -1.30 7.71
C VAL A 43 10.35 -1.20 6.26
N LEU A 44 9.56 -1.76 5.32
CA LEU A 44 9.88 -1.66 3.90
C LEU A 44 9.87 -0.21 3.40
N LEU A 45 8.92 0.62 3.85
CA LEU A 45 8.89 2.05 3.54
C LEU A 45 10.14 2.78 4.05
N HIS A 46 10.56 2.52 5.29
CA HIS A 46 11.79 3.07 5.85
C HIS A 46 13.02 2.74 5.00
N LEU A 47 13.20 1.47 4.65
CA LEU A 47 14.33 1.02 3.83
C LEU A 47 14.26 1.59 2.40
N THR A 48 13.07 1.63 1.81
CA THR A 48 12.85 2.17 0.45
C THR A 48 13.18 3.65 0.39
N ALA A 49 12.71 4.43 1.37
CA ALA A 49 12.98 5.86 1.44
C ALA A 49 14.48 6.16 1.65
N ASP A 50 15.16 5.39 2.50
CA ASP A 50 16.60 5.52 2.73
C ASP A 50 17.41 5.25 1.45
N VAL A 51 17.10 4.18 0.72
CA VAL A 51 17.71 3.90 -0.60
C VAL A 51 17.40 5.01 -1.60
N ALA A 52 16.13 5.47 -1.66
CA ALA A 52 15.71 6.54 -2.57
C ALA A 52 16.51 7.83 -2.34
N ARG A 53 16.69 8.24 -1.07
CA ARG A 53 17.53 9.39 -0.68
C ARG A 53 18.97 9.23 -1.17
N ARG A 54 19.60 8.08 -0.90
CA ARG A 54 20.99 7.82 -1.35
C ARG A 54 21.15 7.86 -2.87
N LYS A 55 20.19 7.28 -3.59
CA LYS A 55 20.17 7.26 -5.06
C LYS A 55 19.70 8.59 -5.67
N LYS A 56 19.26 9.57 -4.85
CA LYS A 56 18.63 10.82 -5.27
C LYS A 56 17.45 10.59 -6.23
N ARG A 57 16.65 9.56 -5.93
CA ARG A 57 15.45 9.18 -6.68
C ARG A 57 14.22 9.34 -5.81
N ARG A 58 13.07 9.44 -6.46
CA ARG A 58 11.74 9.44 -5.83
C ARG A 58 11.01 8.16 -6.18
N PHE A 59 10.01 7.79 -5.39
CA PHE A 59 9.16 6.62 -5.62
C PHE A 59 7.71 6.94 -5.27
N SER A 60 6.77 6.20 -5.83
CA SER A 60 5.36 6.35 -5.50
C SER A 60 4.95 5.40 -4.38
N VAL A 61 3.88 5.75 -3.66
CA VAL A 61 3.28 4.90 -2.64
C VAL A 61 1.82 4.65 -3.02
N LEU A 62 1.38 3.40 -2.94
CA LEU A 62 -0.02 3.01 -3.04
C LEU A 62 -0.53 2.62 -1.66
N PHE A 63 -1.56 3.31 -1.19
CA PHE A 63 -2.32 2.95 -0.01
C PHE A 63 -3.80 2.81 -0.40
N ILE A 64 -4.37 1.63 -0.15
CA ILE A 64 -5.81 1.38 -0.32
C ILE A 64 -6.47 1.54 1.04
N ASP A 65 -7.31 2.55 1.12
CA ASP A 65 -8.07 2.91 2.30
C ASP A 65 -9.39 2.13 2.30
N TRP A 66 -9.55 1.25 3.29
CA TRP A 66 -10.76 0.42 3.44
C TRP A 66 -11.88 1.10 4.23
N GLU A 67 -11.86 2.41 4.48
CA GLU A 67 -12.87 3.16 5.25
C GLU A 67 -12.87 2.78 6.75
N ALA A 68 -13.27 1.57 7.11
CA ALA A 68 -13.37 1.05 8.48
C ALA A 68 -12.04 0.47 9.04
N GLN A 69 -10.92 1.17 8.85
CA GLN A 69 -9.64 0.82 9.46
C GLN A 69 -9.44 1.49 10.82
N TYR A 70 -8.63 0.88 11.69
CA TYR A 70 -8.30 1.46 12.99
C TYR A 70 -7.72 2.87 12.85
N GLN A 71 -8.19 3.80 13.68
CA GLN A 71 -7.73 5.19 13.69
C GLN A 71 -6.21 5.31 13.88
N CYS A 72 -5.61 4.43 14.69
CA CYS A 72 -4.16 4.40 14.89
C CYS A 72 -3.38 4.05 13.60
N THR A 73 -3.95 3.18 12.74
CA THR A 73 -3.37 2.85 11.44
C THR A 73 -3.43 4.07 10.52
N ILE A 74 -4.57 4.76 10.46
CA ILE A 74 -4.72 5.98 9.65
C ILE A 74 -3.77 7.09 10.11
N ALA A 75 -3.67 7.33 11.42
CA ALA A 75 -2.72 8.28 11.99
C ALA A 75 -1.26 7.92 11.67
N HIS A 76 -0.91 6.63 11.71
CA HIS A 76 0.41 6.15 11.33
C HIS A 76 0.71 6.38 9.85
N ILE A 77 -0.24 6.11 8.97
CA ILE A 77 -0.08 6.32 7.53
C ILE A 77 0.13 7.80 7.21
N LEU A 78 -0.67 8.69 7.80
CA LEU A 78 -0.50 10.14 7.64
C LEU A 78 0.88 10.60 8.13
N LYS A 79 1.34 10.08 9.28
CA LYS A 79 2.69 10.36 9.80
C LYS A 79 3.78 9.88 8.83
N MET A 80 3.64 8.68 8.26
CA MET A 80 4.61 8.14 7.30
C MET A 80 4.60 8.92 5.98
N ARG A 81 3.42 9.29 5.49
CA ARG A 81 3.24 10.15 4.31
C ARG A 81 3.97 11.47 4.48
N GLU A 82 3.83 12.11 5.63
CA GLU A 82 4.53 13.37 5.92
C GLU A 82 6.04 13.18 6.04
N MET A 83 6.46 12.18 6.80
CA MET A 83 7.87 11.89 7.08
C MET A 83 8.71 11.63 5.82
N TYR A 84 8.09 11.10 4.76
CA TYR A 84 8.78 10.72 3.51
C TYR A 84 8.38 11.55 2.30
N ARG A 85 7.68 12.68 2.52
CA ARG A 85 7.26 13.62 1.47
C ARG A 85 8.42 14.10 0.58
N ASP A 86 9.64 14.18 1.12
CA ASP A 86 10.84 14.59 0.38
C ASP A 86 11.23 13.61 -0.74
N VAL A 87 10.89 12.33 -0.60
CA VAL A 87 11.24 11.26 -1.54
C VAL A 87 10.04 10.53 -2.14
N THR A 88 8.83 10.87 -1.75
CA THR A 88 7.61 10.35 -2.37
C THR A 88 7.22 11.21 -3.58
N GLU A 89 7.17 10.62 -4.76
CA GLU A 89 6.68 11.25 -5.99
C GLU A 89 5.18 11.49 -5.90
N THR A 90 4.41 10.40 -5.83
CA THR A 90 2.96 10.42 -5.65
C THR A 90 2.58 9.48 -4.51
N PHE A 91 1.74 9.96 -3.60
CA PHE A 91 1.12 9.12 -2.58
C PHE A 91 -0.34 8.87 -2.98
N TYR A 92 -0.59 7.76 -3.66
CA TYR A 92 -1.93 7.33 -4.05
C TYR A 92 -2.70 6.86 -2.82
N TRP A 93 -3.46 7.76 -2.21
CA TRP A 93 -4.44 7.42 -1.18
C TRP A 93 -5.76 7.09 -1.86
N VAL A 94 -6.05 5.81 -2.05
CA VAL A 94 -7.23 5.35 -2.78
C VAL A 94 -8.38 5.15 -1.79
N ALA A 95 -9.41 5.99 -1.89
CA ALA A 95 -10.65 5.92 -1.12
C ALA A 95 -11.85 5.76 -2.07
N LEU A 96 -11.78 4.73 -2.91
CA LEU A 96 -12.79 4.37 -3.90
C LEU A 96 -13.61 3.18 -3.41
N PRO A 97 -14.86 3.00 -3.92
CA PRO A 97 -15.62 1.80 -3.65
C PRO A 97 -14.92 0.53 -4.11
N LEU A 98 -14.61 -0.37 -3.17
CA LEU A 98 -14.01 -1.67 -3.44
C LEU A 98 -14.73 -2.76 -2.66
N THR A 99 -14.98 -3.89 -3.32
CA THR A 99 -15.68 -5.03 -2.73
C THR A 99 -14.71 -5.95 -2.00
N THR A 100 -15.08 -6.40 -0.81
CA THR A 100 -14.41 -7.47 -0.07
C THR A 100 -15.42 -8.39 0.62
N VAL A 101 -14.94 -9.53 1.09
CA VAL A 101 -15.76 -10.49 1.83
C VAL A 101 -16.08 -9.95 3.23
N ASN A 102 -17.33 -10.10 3.64
CA ASN A 102 -17.80 -9.73 4.96
C ASN A 102 -17.90 -10.96 5.85
N GLY A 103 -17.00 -11.04 6.85
CA GLY A 103 -16.98 -12.15 7.81
C GLY A 103 -18.01 -12.06 8.95
N VAL A 104 -18.78 -10.98 9.04
CA VAL A 104 -19.70 -10.73 10.19
C VAL A 104 -21.17 -10.93 9.88
N SER A 105 -21.53 -11.26 8.63
CA SER A 105 -22.92 -11.50 8.23
C SER A 105 -23.05 -12.66 7.24
N GLN A 106 -23.99 -13.56 7.49
CA GLN A 106 -24.38 -14.60 6.53
C GLN A 106 -25.38 -14.08 5.48
N PHE A 107 -26.07 -12.98 5.76
CA PHE A 107 -27.06 -12.37 4.86
C PHE A 107 -26.42 -11.34 3.92
N GLN A 108 -25.33 -10.72 4.35
CA GLN A 108 -24.55 -9.76 3.58
C GLN A 108 -23.10 -10.25 3.56
N PRO A 109 -22.79 -11.25 2.71
CA PRO A 109 -21.49 -11.91 2.68
C PRO A 109 -20.38 -11.05 2.06
N GLU A 110 -20.72 -9.89 1.51
CA GLU A 110 -19.81 -8.92 0.90
C GLU A 110 -20.07 -7.54 1.49
N TRP A 111 -19.05 -6.69 1.40
CA TRP A 111 -19.10 -5.30 1.83
C TRP A 111 -18.26 -4.43 0.88
N ILE A 112 -18.78 -3.23 0.62
CA ILE A 112 -18.14 -2.23 -0.23
C ILE A 112 -17.69 -1.08 0.68
N CYS A 113 -16.38 -0.85 0.79
CA CYS A 113 -15.88 0.35 1.48
C CYS A 113 -16.23 1.61 0.67
N TRP A 114 -16.34 2.78 1.30
CA TRP A 114 -16.59 4.05 0.59
C TRP A 114 -17.82 4.06 -0.36
N GLU A 115 -18.81 3.19 -0.14
CA GLU A 115 -19.99 3.10 -1.00
C GLU A 115 -20.80 4.42 -1.00
N PRO A 116 -21.20 4.97 -2.15
CA PRO A 116 -22.04 6.17 -2.17
C PRO A 116 -23.44 5.90 -1.59
N GLY A 117 -23.98 6.87 -0.86
CA GLY A 117 -25.34 6.79 -0.33
C GLY A 117 -25.48 5.99 0.97
N VAL A 118 -24.38 5.51 1.54
CA VAL A 118 -24.33 4.97 2.91
C VAL A 118 -23.60 5.93 3.86
N GLU A 119 -23.89 5.81 5.15
CA GLU A 119 -23.16 6.56 6.18
C GLU A 119 -21.79 5.92 6.43
N TRP A 120 -20.71 6.66 6.16
CA TRP A 120 -19.34 6.22 6.43
C TRP A 120 -18.94 6.48 7.87
N VAL A 121 -18.10 5.60 8.45
CA VAL A 121 -17.60 5.71 9.83
C VAL A 121 -16.57 6.83 9.99
N ARG A 122 -16.02 7.34 8.88
CA ARG A 122 -15.16 8.52 8.83
C ARG A 122 -15.09 9.10 7.42
N GLN A 123 -14.48 10.27 7.30
CA GLN A 123 -14.15 10.89 6.03
C GLN A 123 -12.72 10.52 5.60
N PRO A 124 -12.44 10.41 4.28
CA PRO A 124 -11.08 10.31 3.79
C PRO A 124 -10.39 11.69 3.89
N PRO A 125 -9.05 11.78 3.80
CA PRO A 125 -8.36 13.05 3.64
C PRO A 125 -8.81 13.81 2.37
N ASP A 126 -8.76 15.14 2.37
CA ASP A 126 -9.23 15.98 1.25
C ASP A 126 -8.55 15.69 -0.09
N ASP A 127 -7.32 15.20 -0.06
CA ASP A 127 -6.52 14.88 -1.24
C ASP A 127 -6.50 13.38 -1.57
N ALA A 128 -7.38 12.60 -0.95
CA ALA A 128 -7.60 11.21 -1.33
C ALA A 128 -8.31 11.11 -2.68
N ILE A 129 -8.00 10.04 -3.41
CA ILE A 129 -8.65 9.70 -4.67
C ILE A 129 -10.01 9.11 -4.34
N THR A 130 -11.04 9.95 -4.46
CA THR A 130 -12.46 9.60 -4.26
C THR A 130 -13.27 9.67 -5.57
N ASP A 131 -12.72 10.32 -6.60
CA ASP A 131 -13.31 10.36 -7.94
C ASP A 131 -13.12 9.02 -8.66
N MET A 132 -14.22 8.33 -8.92
CA MET A 132 -14.24 7.05 -9.63
C MET A 132 -13.74 7.12 -11.07
N SER A 133 -13.62 8.32 -11.67
CA SER A 133 -13.05 8.51 -12.99
C SER A 133 -11.54 8.72 -13.00
N TYR A 134 -10.90 8.83 -11.82
CA TYR A 134 -9.46 9.11 -11.70
C TYR A 134 -8.59 8.06 -12.39
N PHE A 135 -8.93 6.78 -12.22
CA PHE A 135 -8.23 5.68 -12.89
C PHE A 135 -9.05 5.21 -14.08
N PRO A 136 -8.49 5.21 -15.31
CA PRO A 136 -9.24 4.81 -16.51
C PRO A 136 -9.62 3.32 -16.51
N PHE A 137 -8.93 2.48 -15.72
CA PHE A 137 -9.23 1.06 -15.56
C PHE A 137 -10.26 0.78 -14.46
N TYR A 138 -10.55 1.75 -13.59
CA TYR A 138 -11.41 1.51 -12.44
C TYR A 138 -12.85 1.26 -12.89
N ARG A 139 -13.49 0.29 -12.25
CA ARG A 139 -14.91 -0.01 -12.38
C ARG A 139 -15.53 -0.04 -10.98
N TYR A 140 -16.74 0.48 -10.87
CA TYR A 140 -17.45 0.57 -9.59
C TYR A 140 -17.41 -0.78 -8.86
N ALA A 141 -16.99 -0.73 -7.59
CA ALA A 141 -16.98 -1.87 -6.68
C ALA A 141 -16.15 -3.09 -7.18
N MET A 142 -15.09 -2.87 -7.95
CA MET A 142 -14.12 -3.93 -8.27
C MET A 142 -13.46 -4.49 -7.00
N THR A 143 -12.97 -5.72 -7.06
CA THR A 143 -12.28 -6.31 -5.92
C THR A 143 -10.84 -5.79 -5.81
N PHE A 144 -10.22 -5.99 -4.65
CA PHE A 144 -8.79 -5.72 -4.47
C PHE A 144 -7.92 -6.52 -5.45
N GLU A 145 -8.29 -7.79 -5.68
CA GLU A 145 -7.61 -8.71 -6.59
C GLU A 145 -7.69 -8.27 -8.05
N GLU A 146 -8.67 -7.44 -8.42
CA GLU A 146 -8.76 -6.82 -9.73
C GLU A 146 -8.04 -5.48 -9.78
N PHE A 147 -8.14 -4.69 -8.70
CA PHE A 147 -7.59 -3.33 -8.64
C PHE A 147 -6.06 -3.35 -8.71
N VAL A 148 -5.41 -4.18 -7.90
CA VAL A 148 -3.94 -4.19 -7.79
C VAL A 148 -3.25 -4.56 -9.10
N PRO A 149 -3.65 -5.64 -9.82
CA PRO A 149 -3.08 -5.94 -11.13
C PRO A 149 -3.31 -4.83 -12.14
N ALA A 150 -4.52 -4.26 -12.20
CA ALA A 150 -4.86 -3.19 -13.14
C ALA A 150 -4.06 -1.90 -12.88
N PHE A 151 -3.82 -1.56 -11.61
CA PHE A 151 -2.96 -0.44 -11.23
C PHE A 151 -1.49 -0.63 -11.61
N SER A 152 -1.01 -1.89 -11.60
CA SER A 152 0.39 -2.22 -11.91
C SER A 152 0.70 -2.50 -13.39
N SER A 153 -0.33 -2.47 -14.24
CA SER A 153 -0.24 -2.81 -15.68
C SER A 153 0.33 -1.69 -16.54
#